data_AF-A0A931RFH3-F1
#
_entry.id   AF-A0A931RFH3-F1
#
_cell.length_a   1.000
_cell.length_b   1.000
_cell.length_c   1.000
_cell.angle_alpha   90.00
_cell.angle_beta   90.00
_cell.angle_gamma   90.00
#
_symmetry.space_group_name_H-M   'P 1'
#
loop_
_entity.id
_entity.type
_entity.pdbx_description
1 polymer ?
#
loop_
_entity_poly.entity_id
_entity_poly.type
_entity_poly.pdbx_seq_one_letter_code
_entity_poly.pdbx_strand_id
1 'polypeptide(L)'
;MQLLPRLKPDSAFLANTLLSKGEVPQWATYEMQKKVKQEASDLIDFYLKRKAGYDLYLAASLRCLEDFMRAEQVVSFLEKNLHISIVHPGGLGISLDTPEKDSSNEKGDLERFFLDRSSTLLMIDAEKATWGKYAEAMTMLLRQMQVVMYTEDKSTAFILKERHPLKTLGGFGGSCGYHVVTSLGEILTCLKWSLTICKMDSCSEKQVNGADGQRRAYNSYCPNCGSLIRRTSFWISNKRKKVNKQ
;
A
#
# COMPACT_ATOMS: atom_id res chain seq x y z
N MET A 1 -20.18 0.88 11.70
CA MET A 1 -19.69 1.23 10.35
C MET A 1 -20.02 0.07 9.41
N GLN A 2 -20.57 0.31 8.22
CA GLN A 2 -20.85 -0.75 7.24
C GLN A 2 -19.55 -1.16 6.55
N LEU A 3 -19.25 -2.46 6.51
CA LEU A 3 -18.10 -3.00 5.79
C LEU A 3 -18.25 -2.75 4.29
N LEU A 4 -17.14 -2.50 3.60
CA LEU A 4 -17.18 -2.31 2.15
C LEU A 4 -17.44 -3.66 1.47
N PRO A 5 -18.39 -3.75 0.52
CA PRO A 5 -18.66 -4.99 -0.18
C PRO A 5 -17.48 -5.38 -1.07
N ARG A 6 -17.23 -6.69 -1.19
CA ARG A 6 -16.13 -7.28 -1.97
C ARG A 6 -16.58 -8.61 -2.58
N LEU A 7 -15.94 -9.03 -3.67
CA LEU A 7 -16.09 -10.40 -4.15
C LEU A 7 -15.47 -11.38 -3.14
N LYS A 8 -16.04 -12.58 -3.06
CA LYS A 8 -15.40 -13.70 -2.34
C LYS A 8 -14.07 -14.06 -3.02
N PRO A 9 -13.08 -14.63 -2.31
CA PRO A 9 -11.75 -14.91 -2.87
C PRO A 9 -11.75 -15.73 -4.17
N ASP A 10 -12.59 -16.76 -4.26
CA ASP A 10 -12.78 -17.60 -5.45
C ASP A 10 -13.34 -16.82 -6.65
N SER A 11 -14.32 -15.97 -6.38
CA SER A 11 -14.97 -15.10 -7.36
C SER A 11 -14.01 -13.99 -7.80
N ALA A 12 -13.26 -13.39 -6.87
CA ALA A 12 -12.24 -12.39 -7.17
C ALA A 12 -11.12 -13.00 -8.04
N PHE A 13 -10.67 -14.21 -7.72
CA PHE A 13 -9.71 -14.95 -8.52
C PHE A 13 -10.24 -15.20 -9.94
N LEU A 14 -11.50 -15.60 -10.07
CA LEU A 14 -12.15 -15.80 -11.37
C LEU A 14 -12.37 -14.49 -12.15
N ALA A 15 -12.66 -13.39 -11.46
CA ALA A 15 -12.92 -12.09 -12.06
C ALA A 15 -11.66 -11.40 -12.60
N ASN A 16 -10.47 -11.78 -12.12
CA ASN A 16 -9.20 -11.18 -12.50
C ASN A 16 -8.42 -12.07 -13.48
N THR A 17 -8.94 -12.22 -14.69
CA THR A 17 -8.33 -13.04 -15.75
C THR A 17 -6.92 -12.57 -16.15
N LEU A 18 -6.55 -11.31 -15.90
CA LEU A 18 -5.17 -10.83 -16.07
C LEU A 18 -4.16 -11.61 -15.21
N LEU A 19 -4.56 -12.00 -14.00
CA LEU A 19 -3.68 -12.68 -13.04
C LEU A 19 -3.47 -14.15 -13.42
N SER A 20 -4.44 -14.74 -14.14
CA SER A 20 -4.33 -16.07 -14.75
C SER A 20 -3.82 -16.03 -16.20
N LYS A 21 -3.35 -14.89 -16.70
CA LYS A 21 -2.93 -14.72 -18.12
C LYS A 21 -4.02 -15.15 -19.13
N GLY A 22 -5.27 -14.94 -18.78
CA GLY A 22 -6.43 -15.36 -19.59
C GLY A 22 -6.87 -16.80 -19.35
N GLU A 23 -6.15 -17.58 -18.54
CA GLU A 23 -6.53 -18.97 -18.23
C GLU A 23 -7.71 -18.98 -17.25
N VAL A 24 -8.75 -19.72 -17.61
CA VAL A 24 -9.90 -19.93 -16.73
C VAL A 24 -9.61 -21.17 -15.87
N PRO A 25 -9.82 -21.11 -14.54
CA PRO A 25 -9.71 -22.30 -13.69
C PRO A 25 -10.61 -23.44 -14.19
N GLN A 26 -10.11 -24.68 -14.21
CA GLN A 26 -10.83 -25.84 -14.78
C GLN A 26 -12.22 -26.09 -14.18
N TRP A 27 -12.44 -25.67 -12.93
CA TRP A 27 -13.71 -25.80 -12.23
C TRP A 27 -14.74 -24.71 -12.59
N ALA A 28 -14.35 -23.65 -13.30
CA ALA A 28 -15.21 -22.51 -13.54
C ALA A 28 -16.02 -22.66 -14.83
N THR A 29 -17.35 -22.68 -14.71
CA THR A 29 -18.26 -22.70 -15.86
C THR A 29 -18.38 -21.32 -16.51
N TYR A 30 -18.87 -21.29 -17.75
CA TYR A 30 -19.17 -20.04 -18.45
C TYR A 30 -20.19 -19.17 -17.70
N GLU A 31 -21.24 -19.79 -17.16
CA GLU A 31 -22.28 -19.09 -16.38
C GLU A 31 -21.71 -18.46 -15.11
N MET A 32 -20.81 -19.17 -14.40
CA MET A 32 -20.12 -18.63 -13.22
C MET A 32 -19.29 -17.41 -13.57
N GLN A 33 -18.52 -17.47 -14.66
CA GLN A 33 -17.71 -16.33 -15.12
C GLN A 33 -18.57 -15.12 -15.46
N LYS A 34 -19.67 -15.32 -16.19
CA LYS A 34 -20.59 -14.23 -16.56
C LYS A 34 -21.19 -13.57 -15.33
N LYS A 35 -21.65 -14.37 -14.37
CA LYS A 35 -22.21 -13.87 -13.10
C LYS A 35 -21.18 -13.07 -12.31
N VAL A 36 -19.99 -13.62 -12.12
CA VAL A 36 -18.90 -12.98 -11.36
C VAL A 36 -18.44 -11.67 -12.00
N LYS A 37 -18.38 -11.60 -13.35
CA LYS A 37 -18.06 -10.36 -14.05
C LYS A 37 -19.15 -9.29 -13.87
N GLN A 38 -20.42 -9.68 -13.84
CA GLN A 38 -21.50 -8.74 -13.54
C GLN A 38 -21.39 -8.21 -12.11
N GLU A 39 -21.20 -9.11 -11.13
CA GLU A 39 -21.00 -8.71 -9.73
C GLU A 39 -19.78 -7.79 -9.56
N ALA A 40 -18.69 -8.07 -10.28
CA ALA A 40 -17.51 -7.21 -10.30
C ALA A 40 -17.83 -5.80 -10.84
N SER A 41 -18.57 -5.72 -11.94
CA SER A 41 -18.99 -4.45 -12.56
C SER A 41 -19.86 -3.63 -11.60
N ASP A 42 -20.88 -4.26 -10.99
CA ASP A 42 -21.77 -3.61 -10.03
C ASP A 42 -21.01 -3.07 -8.80
N LEU A 43 -19.99 -3.83 -8.33
CA LEU A 43 -19.12 -3.39 -7.26
C LEU A 43 -18.26 -2.20 -7.70
N ILE A 44 -17.58 -2.25 -8.86
CA ILE A 44 -16.78 -1.13 -9.37
C ILE A 44 -17.64 0.15 -9.40
N ASP A 45 -18.85 0.05 -9.94
CA ASP A 45 -19.82 1.15 -10.00
C ASP A 45 -20.15 1.73 -8.62
N PHE A 46 -20.39 0.86 -7.63
CA PHE A 46 -20.60 1.27 -6.24
C PHE A 46 -19.40 2.06 -5.69
N TYR A 47 -18.19 1.57 -5.92
CA TYR A 47 -16.96 2.20 -5.44
C TYR A 47 -16.67 3.54 -6.14
N LEU A 48 -16.94 3.65 -7.44
CA LEU A 48 -16.77 4.89 -8.22
C LEU A 48 -17.76 5.98 -7.78
N LYS A 49 -19.02 5.60 -7.48
CA LYS A 49 -20.08 6.52 -7.02
C LYS A 49 -19.90 6.99 -5.57
N ARG A 50 -19.10 6.29 -4.76
CA ARG A 50 -18.83 6.64 -3.37
C ARG A 50 -18.14 8.01 -3.29
N LYS A 51 -18.66 8.96 -2.50
CA LYS A 51 -18.03 10.28 -2.29
C LYS A 51 -17.01 10.33 -1.15
N ALA A 52 -17.17 9.49 -0.12
CA ALA A 52 -16.19 9.35 0.95
C ALA A 52 -14.90 8.69 0.42
N GLY A 53 -13.75 9.13 0.92
CA GLY A 53 -12.47 8.46 0.67
C GLY A 53 -12.37 7.11 1.37
N TYR A 54 -11.19 6.52 1.30
CA TYR A 54 -10.84 5.25 1.94
C TYR A 54 -9.75 5.49 2.99
N ASP A 55 -9.84 4.80 4.12
CA ASP A 55 -8.82 4.91 5.16
C ASP A 55 -7.54 4.19 4.72
N LEU A 56 -7.72 3.02 4.08
CA LEU A 56 -6.63 2.13 3.72
C LEU A 56 -6.78 1.55 2.31
N TYR A 57 -5.71 1.65 1.51
CA TYR A 57 -5.52 0.87 0.30
C TYR A 57 -4.74 -0.41 0.61
N LEU A 58 -5.26 -1.57 0.21
CA LEU A 58 -4.53 -2.84 0.30
C LEU A 58 -3.80 -3.16 -1.00
N ALA A 59 -2.46 -3.08 -0.96
CA ALA A 59 -1.57 -3.58 -2.00
C ALA A 59 -1.23 -5.05 -1.73
N ALA A 60 -1.65 -5.95 -2.63
CA ALA A 60 -1.33 -7.37 -2.55
C ALA A 60 -0.92 -7.91 -3.93
N SER A 61 0.09 -8.77 -3.95
CA SER A 61 0.38 -9.61 -5.13
C SER A 61 -0.56 -10.81 -5.11
N LEU A 62 -1.37 -10.97 -6.16
CA LEU A 62 -2.46 -11.95 -6.21
C LEU A 62 -2.24 -12.97 -7.32
N ARG A 63 -1.35 -13.94 -7.13
CA ARG A 63 -0.92 -14.84 -8.23
C ARG A 63 -1.71 -16.15 -8.25
N CYS A 64 -2.27 -16.55 -7.12
CA CYS A 64 -3.05 -17.77 -6.95
C CYS A 64 -4.17 -17.55 -5.94
N LEU A 65 -5.12 -18.49 -5.87
CA LEU A 65 -6.28 -18.41 -4.97
C LEU A 65 -5.88 -18.20 -3.51
N GLU A 66 -4.78 -18.80 -3.06
CA GLU A 66 -4.26 -18.66 -1.70
C GLU A 66 -3.86 -17.22 -1.38
N ASP A 67 -3.30 -16.48 -2.36
CA ASP A 67 -2.95 -15.07 -2.20
C ASP A 67 -4.25 -14.24 -1.98
N PHE A 68 -5.35 -14.54 -2.69
CA PHE A 68 -6.65 -13.88 -2.48
C PHE A 68 -7.27 -14.20 -1.12
N MET A 69 -7.24 -15.48 -0.72
CA MET A 69 -7.75 -15.91 0.58
C MET A 69 -7.00 -15.21 1.72
N ARG A 70 -5.68 -15.13 1.61
CA ARG A 70 -4.84 -14.44 2.60
C ARG A 70 -5.13 -12.94 2.63
N ALA A 71 -5.24 -12.29 1.47
CA ALA A 71 -5.58 -10.87 1.41
C ALA A 71 -6.93 -10.59 2.10
N GLU A 72 -7.96 -11.39 1.80
CA GLU A 72 -9.28 -11.25 2.41
C GLU A 72 -9.27 -11.51 3.92
N GLN A 73 -8.48 -12.50 4.39
CA GLN A 73 -8.30 -12.76 5.82
C GLN A 73 -7.70 -11.54 6.54
N VAL A 74 -6.66 -10.91 5.95
CA VAL A 74 -6.05 -9.71 6.52
C VAL A 74 -7.05 -8.55 6.53
N VAL A 75 -7.76 -8.29 5.43
CA VAL A 75 -8.75 -7.21 5.35
C VAL A 75 -9.85 -7.41 6.39
N SER A 76 -10.46 -8.60 6.43
CA SER A 76 -11.50 -8.95 7.39
C SER A 76 -11.02 -8.79 8.84
N PHE A 77 -9.79 -9.22 9.14
CA PHE A 77 -9.18 -9.02 10.45
C PHE A 77 -9.04 -7.53 10.80
N LEU A 78 -8.55 -6.71 9.87
CA LEU A 78 -8.34 -5.28 10.10
C LEU A 78 -9.66 -4.52 10.25
N GLU A 79 -10.64 -4.77 9.40
CA GLU A 79 -11.95 -4.10 9.50
C GLU A 79 -12.67 -4.42 10.82
N LYS A 80 -12.56 -5.67 11.28
CA LYS A 80 -13.13 -6.11 12.57
C LYS A 80 -12.49 -5.40 13.77
N ASN A 81 -11.18 -5.13 13.71
CA ASN A 81 -10.41 -4.62 14.83
C ASN A 81 -10.19 -3.09 14.82
N LEU A 82 -10.22 -2.46 13.65
CA LEU A 82 -9.93 -1.03 13.48
C LEU A 82 -11.17 -0.21 13.11
N HIS A 83 -12.23 -0.85 12.61
CA HIS A 83 -13.42 -0.16 12.10
C HIS A 83 -13.07 0.91 11.06
N ILE A 84 -12.24 0.53 10.08
CA ILE A 84 -11.78 1.39 8.99
C ILE A 84 -12.32 0.90 7.64
N SER A 85 -12.43 1.80 6.69
CA SER A 85 -12.78 1.49 5.30
C SER A 85 -11.53 1.07 4.52
N ILE A 86 -11.50 -0.19 4.07
CA ILE A 86 -10.37 -0.75 3.32
C ILE A 86 -10.80 -0.99 1.88
N VAL A 87 -10.11 -0.35 0.93
CA VAL A 87 -10.23 -0.69 -0.49
C VAL A 87 -9.19 -1.74 -0.86
N HIS A 88 -9.66 -2.85 -1.41
CA HIS A 88 -8.84 -3.92 -1.93
C HIS A 88 -9.16 -4.11 -3.43
N PRO A 89 -8.42 -3.44 -4.33
CA PRO A 89 -8.71 -3.52 -5.77
C PRO A 89 -8.57 -4.94 -6.31
N GLY A 90 -7.74 -5.77 -5.68
CA GLY A 90 -7.61 -7.18 -6.01
C GLY A 90 -8.85 -8.01 -5.70
N GLY A 91 -9.67 -7.59 -4.73
CA GLY A 91 -11.01 -8.13 -4.48
C GLY A 91 -12.07 -7.63 -5.47
N LEU A 92 -11.66 -6.83 -6.46
CA LEU A 92 -12.50 -6.35 -7.56
C LEU A 92 -12.00 -6.97 -8.87
N GLY A 93 -12.93 -7.26 -9.78
CA GLY A 93 -12.59 -7.70 -11.14
C GLY A 93 -12.20 -6.54 -12.05
N ILE A 94 -12.27 -6.80 -13.36
CA ILE A 94 -12.26 -5.79 -14.42
C ILE A 94 -13.70 -5.66 -14.92
N SER A 95 -14.09 -4.49 -15.44
CA SER A 95 -15.43 -4.31 -16.00
C SER A 95 -15.71 -5.34 -17.10
N LEU A 96 -16.98 -5.72 -17.24
CA LEU A 96 -17.42 -6.70 -18.25
C LEU A 96 -17.18 -6.19 -19.68
N ASP A 97 -17.24 -4.87 -19.87
CA ASP A 97 -17.19 -4.21 -21.18
C ASP A 97 -15.76 -3.92 -21.65
N THR A 98 -14.75 -4.22 -20.84
CA THR A 98 -13.35 -3.93 -21.14
C THR A 98 -12.77 -4.94 -22.14
N PRO A 99 -12.30 -4.51 -23.32
CA PRO A 99 -11.57 -5.39 -24.22
C PRO A 99 -10.28 -5.90 -23.57
N GLU A 100 -9.87 -7.13 -23.87
CA GLU A 100 -8.68 -7.76 -23.28
C GLU A 100 -7.41 -6.91 -23.45
N LYS A 101 -7.23 -6.29 -24.62
CA LYS A 101 -6.12 -5.39 -24.93
C LYS A 101 -6.05 -4.13 -24.05
N ASP A 102 -7.19 -3.70 -23.49
CA ASP A 102 -7.32 -2.48 -22.69
C ASP A 102 -7.42 -2.78 -21.19
N SER A 103 -7.63 -4.06 -20.83
CA SER A 103 -7.85 -4.54 -19.46
C SER A 103 -6.74 -4.15 -18.47
N SER A 104 -5.48 -4.17 -18.92
CA SER A 104 -4.34 -3.74 -18.09
C SER A 104 -4.37 -2.24 -17.76
N ASN A 105 -4.73 -1.41 -18.74
CA ASN A 105 -4.81 0.03 -18.55
C ASN A 105 -5.98 0.40 -17.64
N GLU A 106 -7.15 -0.18 -17.88
CA GLU A 106 -8.33 0.08 -17.04
C GLU A 106 -8.10 -0.38 -15.59
N LYS A 107 -7.45 -1.53 -15.40
CA LYS A 107 -7.06 -1.99 -14.07
C LYS A 107 -6.12 -1.00 -13.38
N GLY A 108 -5.10 -0.51 -14.10
CA GLY A 108 -4.16 0.47 -13.58
C GLY A 108 -4.82 1.80 -13.22
N ASP A 109 -5.76 2.28 -14.03
CA ASP A 109 -6.51 3.52 -13.76
C ASP A 109 -7.44 3.36 -12.56
N LEU A 110 -8.08 2.20 -12.41
CA LEU A 110 -8.89 1.86 -11.25
C LEU A 110 -8.04 1.80 -9.97
N GLU A 111 -6.88 1.14 -10.00
CA GLU A 111 -5.95 1.11 -8.87
C GLU A 111 -5.45 2.51 -8.51
N ARG A 112 -5.13 3.35 -9.51
CA ARG A 112 -4.74 4.75 -9.31
C ARG A 112 -5.86 5.56 -8.65
N PHE A 113 -7.11 5.43 -9.11
CA PHE A 113 -8.25 6.08 -8.50
C PHE A 113 -8.39 5.73 -7.01
N PHE A 114 -8.21 4.46 -6.66
CA PHE A 114 -8.27 4.03 -5.26
C PHE A 114 -7.10 4.51 -4.42
N LEU A 115 -5.89 4.49 -4.96
CA LEU A 115 -4.71 5.08 -4.31
C LEU A 115 -4.91 6.57 -4.03
N ASP A 116 -5.41 7.32 -5.01
CA ASP A 116 -5.65 8.76 -4.88
C ASP A 116 -6.63 9.11 -3.77
N ARG A 117 -7.58 8.21 -3.52
CA ARG A 117 -8.63 8.39 -2.51
C ARG A 117 -8.34 7.73 -1.17
N SER A 118 -7.18 7.10 -1.03
CA SER A 118 -6.78 6.42 0.21
C SER A 118 -5.82 7.27 1.04
N SER A 119 -6.00 7.26 2.37
CA SER A 119 -5.12 8.00 3.30
C SER A 119 -3.85 7.25 3.68
N THR A 120 -3.85 5.92 3.58
CA THR A 120 -2.70 5.06 3.92
C THR A 120 -2.69 3.86 2.98
N LEU A 121 -1.52 3.24 2.79
CA LEU A 121 -1.37 1.98 2.07
C LEU A 121 -0.82 0.90 3.00
N LEU A 122 -1.41 -0.29 2.96
CA LEU A 122 -0.87 -1.51 3.52
C LEU A 122 -0.47 -2.44 2.37
N MET A 123 0.81 -2.79 2.30
CA MET A 123 1.31 -3.86 1.46
C MET A 123 1.43 -5.13 2.29
N ILE A 124 0.82 -6.22 1.86
CA ILE A 124 1.00 -7.54 2.47
C ILE A 124 1.96 -8.39 1.64
N ASP A 125 2.64 -9.33 2.29
CA ASP A 125 3.59 -10.25 1.66
C ASP A 125 4.63 -9.48 0.82
N ALA A 126 5.28 -8.47 1.42
CA ALA A 126 6.20 -7.56 0.70
C ALA A 126 7.37 -8.29 0.00
N GLU A 127 7.77 -9.47 0.49
CA GLU A 127 8.75 -10.34 -0.14
C GLU A 127 8.29 -10.92 -1.49
N LYS A 128 6.98 -10.94 -1.74
CA LYS A 128 6.34 -11.38 -3.00
C LYS A 128 5.84 -10.21 -3.85
N ALA A 129 6.08 -8.97 -3.44
CA ALA A 129 5.57 -7.79 -4.11
C ALA A 129 6.17 -7.62 -5.52
N THR A 130 5.31 -7.34 -6.50
CA THR A 130 5.76 -7.00 -7.86
C THR A 130 6.27 -5.56 -7.92
N TRP A 131 7.02 -5.22 -8.98
CA TRP A 131 7.43 -3.84 -9.25
C TRP A 131 6.24 -2.87 -9.30
N GLY A 132 5.08 -3.31 -9.81
CA GLY A 132 3.85 -2.53 -9.79
C GLY A 132 3.43 -2.14 -8.37
N LYS A 133 3.38 -3.10 -7.45
CA LYS A 133 3.01 -2.84 -6.04
C LYS A 133 4.03 -1.96 -5.32
N TYR A 134 5.33 -2.10 -5.62
CA TYR A 134 6.33 -1.14 -5.14
C TYR A 134 6.08 0.28 -5.68
N ALA A 135 5.73 0.44 -6.96
CA ALA A 135 5.40 1.74 -7.54
C ALA A 135 4.16 2.39 -6.88
N GLU A 136 3.15 1.60 -6.49
CA GLU A 136 2.00 2.08 -5.72
C GLU A 136 2.44 2.63 -4.35
N ALA A 137 3.28 1.89 -3.61
CA ALA A 137 3.86 2.36 -2.35
C ALA A 137 4.70 3.63 -2.53
N MET A 138 5.50 3.71 -3.59
CA MET A 138 6.27 4.93 -3.92
C MET A 138 5.35 6.12 -4.16
N THR A 139 4.25 5.92 -4.89
CA THR A 139 3.27 6.97 -5.18
C THR A 139 2.65 7.53 -3.90
N MET A 140 2.32 6.67 -2.94
CA MET A 140 1.83 7.08 -1.62
C MET A 140 2.87 7.88 -0.84
N LEU A 141 4.13 7.44 -0.81
CA LEU A 141 5.21 8.16 -0.13
C LEU A 141 5.49 9.54 -0.75
N LEU A 142 5.46 9.65 -2.09
CA LEU A 142 5.64 10.94 -2.78
C LEU A 142 4.53 11.93 -2.47
N ARG A 143 3.32 11.44 -2.17
CA ARG A 143 2.18 12.23 -1.67
C ARG A 143 2.24 12.49 -0.17
N GLN A 144 3.35 12.12 0.48
CA GLN A 144 3.57 12.22 1.93
C GLN A 144 2.57 11.41 2.77
N MET A 145 2.00 10.35 2.18
CA MET A 145 1.11 9.42 2.87
C MET A 145 1.91 8.30 3.53
N GLN A 146 1.35 7.75 4.61
CA GLN A 146 1.97 6.63 5.33
C GLN A 146 1.83 5.33 4.53
N VAL A 147 2.88 4.52 4.57
CA VAL A 147 2.91 3.18 3.97
C VAL A 147 3.34 2.18 5.03
N VAL A 148 2.57 1.11 5.18
CA VAL A 148 2.89 -0.05 6.02
C VAL A 148 3.19 -1.24 5.11
N MET A 149 4.32 -1.90 5.32
CA MET A 149 4.73 -3.13 4.66
C MET A 149 4.71 -4.26 5.67
N TYR A 150 3.90 -5.27 5.41
CA TYR A 150 3.83 -6.51 6.16
C TYR A 150 4.60 -7.60 5.44
N THR A 151 5.48 -8.28 6.16
CA THR A 151 6.19 -9.47 5.68
C THR A 151 6.51 -10.38 6.87
N GLU A 152 6.28 -11.67 6.73
CA GLU A 152 6.67 -12.67 7.73
C GLU A 152 8.15 -13.05 7.60
N ASP A 153 8.77 -12.74 6.45
CA ASP A 153 10.17 -13.02 6.21
C ASP A 153 11.07 -12.02 6.94
N LYS A 154 11.76 -12.50 7.98
CA LYS A 154 12.64 -11.68 8.81
C LYS A 154 13.79 -11.06 8.01
N SER A 155 14.27 -11.74 6.98
CA SER A 155 15.40 -11.25 6.18
C SER A 155 14.99 -10.03 5.32
N THR A 156 13.85 -10.14 4.66
CA THR A 156 13.21 -9.06 3.91
C THR A 156 12.82 -7.93 4.85
N ALA A 157 12.21 -8.24 6.00
CA ALA A 157 11.88 -7.24 7.02
C ALA A 157 13.10 -6.43 7.45
N PHE A 158 14.24 -7.06 7.70
CA PHE A 158 15.49 -6.38 8.06
C PHE A 158 15.96 -5.41 6.97
N ILE A 159 15.96 -5.86 5.71
CA ILE A 159 16.37 -5.03 4.56
C ILE A 159 15.41 -3.85 4.39
N LEU A 160 14.10 -4.11 4.41
CA LEU A 160 13.05 -3.12 4.32
C LEU A 160 13.12 -2.11 5.48
N LYS A 161 13.44 -2.54 6.72
CA LYS A 161 13.50 -1.67 7.90
C LYS A 161 14.58 -0.60 7.82
N GLU A 162 15.70 -0.86 7.16
CA GLU A 162 16.86 0.05 7.26
C GLU A 162 17.55 0.40 5.92
N ARG A 163 17.59 -0.53 4.96
CA ARG A 163 18.57 -0.49 3.86
C ARG A 163 17.96 -0.37 2.46
N HIS A 164 16.65 -0.55 2.33
CA HIS A 164 16.02 -0.62 1.02
C HIS A 164 16.12 0.72 0.25
N PRO A 165 16.52 0.72 -1.04
CA PRO A 165 16.67 1.96 -1.82
C PRO A 165 15.38 2.81 -1.89
N LEU A 166 14.21 2.17 -1.89
CA LEU A 166 12.92 2.86 -1.89
C LEU A 166 12.54 3.50 -0.55
N LYS A 167 13.28 3.27 0.55
CA LYS A 167 13.07 4.00 1.81
C LYS A 167 13.49 5.46 1.75
N THR A 168 14.20 5.84 0.69
CA THR A 168 14.73 7.19 0.53
C THR A 168 14.06 7.93 -0.61
N LEU A 169 12.73 8.09 -0.56
CA LEU A 169 11.97 8.82 -1.57
C LEU A 169 11.36 10.08 -0.95
N GLY A 170 11.70 11.26 -1.47
CA GLY A 170 11.13 12.52 -0.99
C GLY A 170 11.71 13.73 -1.70
N GLY A 171 11.08 14.88 -1.48
CA GLY A 171 11.45 16.15 -2.13
C GLY A 171 12.58 16.90 -1.42
N PHE A 172 12.68 18.20 -1.73
CA PHE A 172 13.72 19.15 -1.28
C PHE A 172 13.83 19.38 0.26
N GLY A 173 13.14 18.59 1.09
CA GLY A 173 13.04 18.71 2.55
C GLY A 173 13.28 17.42 3.36
N GLY A 174 13.61 16.30 2.70
CA GLY A 174 13.88 15.02 3.36
C GLY A 174 13.28 13.84 2.59
N SER A 175 13.80 12.65 2.86
CA SER A 175 13.29 11.40 2.28
C SER A 175 12.28 10.73 3.20
N CYS A 176 11.30 10.03 2.63
CA CYS A 176 10.19 9.33 3.29
C CYS A 176 10.35 7.82 3.07
N GLY A 177 10.14 7.07 4.14
CA GLY A 177 10.18 5.61 4.18
C GLY A 177 8.91 5.02 4.79
N TYR A 178 8.81 3.71 4.74
CA TYR A 178 7.63 2.96 5.18
C TYR A 178 7.84 2.27 6.54
N HIS A 179 6.72 2.01 7.21
CA HIS A 179 6.65 1.14 8.38
C HIS A 179 6.79 -0.30 7.92
N VAL A 180 7.60 -1.10 8.59
CA VAL A 180 7.79 -2.53 8.28
C VAL A 180 7.46 -3.34 9.52
N VAL A 181 6.51 -4.23 9.37
CA VAL A 181 5.95 -5.03 10.47
C VAL A 181 6.01 -6.51 10.12
N THR A 182 6.19 -7.35 11.14
CA THR A 182 6.39 -8.79 10.98
C THR A 182 5.30 -9.65 11.61
N SER A 183 4.24 -9.02 12.11
CA SER A 183 3.06 -9.72 12.64
C SER A 183 1.78 -8.92 12.41
N LEU A 184 0.64 -9.61 12.38
CA LEU A 184 -0.68 -8.97 12.28
C LEU A 184 -0.96 -8.01 13.46
N GLY A 185 -0.46 -8.31 14.66
CA GLY A 185 -0.58 -7.42 15.82
C GLY A 185 0.17 -6.10 15.63
N GLU A 186 1.37 -6.14 15.05
CA GLU A 186 2.14 -4.94 14.73
C GLU A 186 1.48 -4.09 13.63
N ILE A 187 0.80 -4.73 12.67
CA ILE A 187 0.00 -4.01 11.65
C ILE A 187 -1.03 -3.12 12.35
N LEU A 188 -1.79 -3.65 13.31
CA LEU A 188 -2.82 -2.87 14.02
C LEU A 188 -2.23 -1.62 14.69
N THR A 189 -1.10 -1.79 15.40
CA THR A 189 -0.45 -0.70 16.12
C THR A 189 0.07 0.37 15.16
N CYS A 190 0.75 -0.04 14.08
CA CYS A 190 1.29 0.91 13.10
C CYS A 190 0.20 1.59 12.28
N LEU A 191 -0.87 0.88 11.91
CA LEU A 191 -2.01 1.48 11.20
C LEU A 191 -2.79 2.45 12.07
N LYS A 192 -3.12 2.11 13.33
CA LYS A 192 -3.79 3.05 14.25
C LYS A 192 -3.03 4.37 14.32
N TRP A 193 -1.72 4.28 14.51
CA TRP A 193 -0.86 5.45 14.56
C TRP A 193 -0.85 6.21 13.22
N SER A 194 -0.70 5.51 12.10
CA SER A 194 -0.65 6.09 10.75
C SER A 194 -1.95 6.81 10.36
N LEU A 195 -3.09 6.27 10.78
CA LEU A 195 -4.41 6.85 10.52
C LEU A 195 -4.71 8.05 11.43
N THR A 196 -4.18 8.07 12.65
CA THR A 196 -4.33 9.22 13.56
C THR A 196 -3.39 10.39 13.23
N ILE A 197 -2.25 10.10 12.61
CA ILE A 197 -1.21 11.09 12.36
C ILE A 197 -0.99 11.22 10.85
N CYS A 198 -1.75 12.14 10.23
CA CYS A 198 -1.70 12.39 8.79
C CYS A 198 -0.34 12.92 8.29
N LYS A 199 0.60 13.33 9.16
CA LYS A 199 1.92 13.88 8.77
C LYS A 199 3.05 13.22 9.56
N MET A 200 4.16 12.89 8.90
CA MET A 200 5.31 12.14 9.44
C MET A 200 6.07 12.80 10.63
N ASP A 201 5.52 13.84 11.26
CA ASP A 201 6.20 14.73 12.21
C ASP A 201 6.30 14.19 13.65
N SER A 202 5.72 13.02 13.95
CA SER A 202 5.69 12.40 15.29
C SER A 202 6.74 11.30 15.50
N CYS A 203 7.82 11.29 14.69
CA CYS A 203 8.84 10.26 14.75
C CYS A 203 9.94 10.55 15.79
N SER A 204 10.54 9.50 16.35
CA SER A 204 11.72 9.66 17.23
C SER A 204 12.95 10.06 16.41
N GLU A 205 13.52 11.23 16.70
CA GLU A 205 14.71 11.73 16.01
C GLU A 205 15.99 11.15 16.65
N LYS A 206 16.80 10.45 15.85
CA LYS A 206 18.18 10.10 16.22
C LYS A 206 19.13 10.91 15.36
N GLN A 207 19.99 11.69 16.00
CA GLN A 207 21.03 12.45 15.32
C GLN A 207 22.04 11.51 14.69
N VAL A 208 22.42 11.80 13.44
CA VAL A 208 23.48 11.07 12.75
C VAL A 208 24.70 12.00 12.70
N ASN A 209 25.59 11.86 13.69
CA ASN A 209 26.86 12.58 13.88
C ASN A 209 26.80 14.13 13.87
N GLY A 210 27.32 14.71 14.95
CA GLY A 210 27.73 16.11 15.00
C GLY A 210 28.24 16.49 16.38
N ALA A 211 29.56 16.45 16.57
CA ALA A 211 30.25 16.97 17.76
C ALA A 211 30.08 18.51 17.93
N ASP A 212 29.39 19.18 17.00
CA ASP A 212 29.44 20.64 16.84
C ASP A 212 28.10 21.36 17.12
N GLY A 213 27.14 20.71 17.80
CA GLY A 213 25.90 21.36 18.28
C GLY A 213 24.95 21.91 17.20
N GLN A 214 25.24 21.74 15.90
CA GLN A 214 24.35 22.12 14.81
C GLN A 214 23.56 20.89 14.32
N ARG A 215 22.23 20.91 14.46
CA ARG A 215 21.30 19.89 13.94
C ARG A 215 21.37 19.83 12.39
N ARG A 216 22.35 19.09 11.82
CA ARG A 216 22.61 19.07 10.37
C ARG A 216 22.11 17.81 9.64
N ALA A 217 21.89 16.70 10.33
CA ALA A 217 21.27 15.49 9.79
C ALA A 217 20.61 14.68 10.91
N TYR A 218 19.42 14.15 10.65
CA TYR A 218 18.76 13.22 11.56
C TYR A 218 18.00 12.16 10.78
N ASN A 219 17.93 10.98 11.38
CA ASN A 219 17.05 9.91 10.97
C ASN A 219 15.88 9.88 11.93
N SER A 220 14.67 9.71 11.41
CA SER A 220 13.48 9.55 12.23
C SER A 220 12.97 8.12 12.12
N TYR A 221 12.74 7.50 13.27
CA TYR A 221 12.29 6.11 13.36
C TYR A 221 10.89 6.03 13.94
N CYS A 222 10.09 5.10 13.41
CA CYS A 222 8.81 4.75 14.02
C CYS A 222 9.06 4.14 15.41
N PRO A 223 8.46 4.67 16.47
CA PRO A 223 8.67 4.15 17.82
C PRO A 223 8.08 2.74 18.01
N ASN A 224 7.12 2.34 17.17
CA ASN A 224 6.43 1.05 17.29
C ASN A 224 7.20 -0.07 16.58
N CYS A 225 7.50 0.11 15.29
CA CYS A 225 8.13 -0.95 14.48
C CYS A 225 9.64 -0.77 14.27
N GLY A 226 10.22 0.31 14.80
CA GLY A 226 11.65 0.64 14.68
C GLY A 226 12.09 0.99 13.26
N SER A 227 11.15 1.13 12.33
CA SER A 227 11.45 1.41 10.93
C SER A 227 12.01 2.81 10.74
N LEU A 228 13.03 2.96 9.90
CA LEU A 228 13.45 4.27 9.40
C LEU A 228 12.34 4.89 8.54
N ILE A 229 11.70 5.96 9.02
CA ILE A 229 10.56 6.62 8.36
C ILE A 229 11.00 7.89 7.64
N ARG A 230 12.06 8.57 8.11
CA ARG A 230 12.59 9.75 7.44
C ARG A 230 14.10 9.81 7.53
N ARG A 231 14.75 10.25 6.46
CA ARG A 231 16.18 10.60 6.48
C ARG A 231 16.38 12.01 5.91
N THR A 232 17.01 12.86 6.70
CA THR A 232 17.36 14.24 6.32
C THR A 232 18.86 14.33 6.10
N SER A 233 19.28 14.44 4.84
CA SER A 233 20.69 14.34 4.42
C SER A 233 21.45 15.67 4.52
N PHE A 234 22.65 15.62 5.12
CA PHE A 234 23.60 16.73 5.29
C PHE A 234 23.97 17.49 3.99
N TRP A 235 24.04 16.78 2.85
CA TRP A 235 24.47 17.36 1.57
C TRP A 235 23.47 18.37 0.98
N ILE A 236 22.17 18.18 1.23
CA ILE A 236 21.12 19.10 0.75
C ILE A 236 21.10 20.39 1.58
N SER A 237 21.36 20.30 2.89
CA SER A 237 21.44 21.47 3.77
C SER A 237 22.63 22.41 3.48
N ASN A 238 23.74 21.89 2.95
CA ASN A 238 24.92 22.71 2.62
C ASN A 238 24.74 23.55 1.34
N LYS A 239 23.98 23.08 0.34
CA LYS A 239 23.63 23.90 -0.84
C LYS A 239 22.80 25.14 -0.46
N ARG A 240 21.88 25.02 0.50
CA ARG A 240 21.03 26.15 0.97
C ARG A 240 21.82 27.33 1.51
N LYS A 241 22.91 27.09 2.25
CA LYS A 241 23.76 28.16 2.80
C LYS A 241 24.62 28.85 1.75
N LYS A 242 24.92 28.21 0.61
CA LYS A 242 25.67 28.87 -0.48
C LYS A 242 24.77 29.75 -1.33
N VAL A 243 23.50 29.39 -1.52
CA VAL A 243 22.53 30.17 -2.31
C VAL A 243 22.01 31.39 -1.54
N ASN A 244 21.74 31.28 -0.24
CA ASN A 244 21.28 32.42 0.58
C ASN A 244 22.42 33.32 1.12
N LYS A 245 23.66 33.12 0.65
CA LYS A 245 24.83 33.96 0.96
C LYS A 245 25.34 34.75 -0.26
N GLN A 246 24.66 34.60 -1.40
CA GLN A 246 24.79 35.48 -2.57
C GLN A 246 23.60 36.43 -2.57
#